data_AF-W5YUF1-F1
#
_entry.id   AF-W5YUF1-F1
#
_cell.length_a   1.000
_cell.length_b   1.000
_cell.length_c   1.000
_cell.angle_alpha   90.00
_cell.angle_beta   90.00
_cell.angle_gamma   90.00
#
_symmetry.space_group_name_H-M   'P 1'
#
loop_
_entity.id
_entity.type
_entity.pdbx_description
1 polymer ?
#
loop_
_entity_poly.entity_id
_entity_poly.type
_entity_poly.pdbx_seq_one_letter_code
_entity_poly.pdbx_strand_id
1 'polypeptide(L)' 'MNNDAGNPLLVIPVSLDDETSLYTYTAGFLTEGEYTVSYSCQTDDNETDEAIEFFGDQNVTVTAGETAQAETIPLTP' A
#
# COMPACT_ATOMS: atom_id res chain seq x y z
N MET A 1 4.69 -1.44 -23.60
CA MET A 1 4.86 -1.60 -22.15
C MET A 1 4.32 -2.97 -21.82
N ASN A 2 5.19 -3.93 -21.49
CA ASN A 2 4.79 -5.30 -21.22
C ASN A 2 4.24 -5.35 -19.78
N ASN A 3 2.95 -5.67 -19.64
CA ASN A 3 2.32 -5.90 -18.35
C ASN A 3 2.41 -7.41 -18.08
N ASP A 4 3.60 -7.88 -17.72
CA ASP A 4 3.75 -9.22 -17.16
C ASP A 4 3.11 -9.20 -15.77
N ALA A 5 2.28 -10.20 -15.49
CA ALA A 5 1.57 -10.35 -14.22
C ALA A 5 2.59 -10.46 -13.08
N GLY A 6 2.84 -9.35 -12.38
CA GLY A 6 3.84 -9.27 -11.30
C GLY A 6 4.48 -7.89 -11.12
N ASN A 7 4.42 -7.02 -12.13
CA ASN A 7 5.00 -5.67 -12.01
C ASN A 7 4.13 -4.74 -11.14
N PRO A 8 4.74 -3.83 -10.37
CA PRO A 8 4.01 -2.89 -9.54
C PRO A 8 3.07 -2.04 -10.40
N LEU A 9 1.79 -2.07 -10.02
CA LEU A 9 0.72 -1.46 -10.79
C LEU A 9 0.78 0.08 -10.75
N LEU A 10 1.36 0.64 -9.67
CA LEU A 10 1.33 2.06 -9.33
C LEU A 10 2.59 2.44 -8.53
N VAL A 11 3.10 3.65 -8.70
CA VAL A 11 4.06 4.30 -7.79
C VAL A 11 3.39 5.53 -7.19
N ILE A 12 3.38 5.62 -5.86
CA ILE A 12 2.61 6.61 -5.11
C ILE A 12 3.55 7.50 -4.30
N PRO A 13 3.42 8.83 -4.36
CA PRO A 13 4.18 9.72 -3.48
C PRO A 13 3.77 9.51 -2.02
N VAL A 14 4.77 9.44 -1.14
CA VAL A 14 4.58 9.43 0.31
C VAL A 14 4.66 10.84 0.87
N SER A 15 3.77 11.19 1.79
CA SER A 15 3.86 12.44 2.56
C SER A 15 4.06 12.13 4.04
N LEU A 16 5.00 12.81 4.68
CA LEU A 16 5.08 12.85 6.14
C LEU A 16 4.06 13.86 6.65
N ASP A 17 3.21 13.43 7.58
CA ASP A 17 2.35 14.32 8.35
C ASP A 17 3.17 14.89 9.53
N ASP A 18 3.42 16.19 9.51
CA ASP A 18 4.25 16.88 10.51
C ASP A 18 3.61 16.91 11.92
N GLU A 19 2.28 16.78 12.03
CA GLU A 19 1.58 16.80 13.32
C GLU A 19 1.61 15.43 13.99
N THR A 20 1.40 14.36 13.21
CA THR A 20 1.35 12.99 13.73
C THR A 20 2.67 12.24 13.62
N SER A 21 3.62 12.77 12.84
CA SER A 21 4.87 12.08 12.45
C SER A 21 4.63 10.74 11.73
N LEU A 22 3.45 10.56 11.11
CA LEU A 22 3.10 9.37 10.36
C LEU A 22 3.28 9.59 8.86
N TYR A 23 3.61 8.52 8.14
CA TYR A 23 3.61 8.52 6.68
C TYR A 23 2.21 8.21 6.15
N THR A 24 1.74 9.04 5.23
CA THR A 24 0.47 8.85 4.51
C THR A 24 0.75 8.50 3.05
N TYR A 25 0.03 7.50 2.56
CA TYR A 25 0.12 6.98 1.19
C TYR A 25 -1.28 6.99 0.57
N THR A 26 -1.39 7.42 -0.69
CA THR A 26 -2.68 7.47 -1.41
C THR A 26 -2.62 6.64 -2.68
N ALA A 27 -3.24 5.45 -2.67
CA ALA A 27 -3.42 4.67 -3.88
C ALA A 27 -4.55 5.25 -4.75
N GLY A 28 -4.23 5.55 -6.01
CA GLY A 28 -5.19 6.07 -7.00
C GLY A 28 -5.53 5.03 -8.06
N PHE A 29 -6.60 5.30 -8.81
CA PHE A 29 -7.05 4.49 -9.96
C PHE A 29 -7.42 3.03 -9.62
N LEU A 30 -7.74 2.75 -8.36
CA LEU A 30 -8.33 1.47 -7.98
C LEU A 30 -9.78 1.39 -8.49
N THR A 31 -10.17 0.22 -8.99
CA THR A 31 -11.57 -0.10 -9.25
C THR A 31 -12.32 -0.27 -7.94
N GLU A 32 -13.65 -0.16 -7.95
CA GLU A 32 -14.44 -0.54 -6.77
C GLU A 32 -14.22 -2.01 -6.41
N GLY A 33 -14.19 -2.33 -5.11
CA GLY A 33 -13.95 -3.68 -4.62
C GLY A 33 -13.33 -3.77 -3.23
N GLU A 34 -13.08 -5.00 -2.80
CA GLU A 34 -12.43 -5.33 -1.53
C GLU A 34 -10.92 -5.45 -1.74
N TYR A 35 -10.16 -4.71 -0.94
CA TYR A 35 -8.70 -4.72 -0.97
C TYR A 35 -8.15 -5.10 0.40
N THR A 36 -6.96 -5.70 0.39
CA THR A 36 -6.13 -5.88 1.58
C THR A 36 -4.94 -4.95 1.49
N VAL A 37 -4.73 -4.16 2.53
CA VAL A 37 -3.55 -3.33 2.71
C VAL A 37 -2.65 -4.00 3.74
N SER A 38 -1.37 -4.12 3.42
CA SER A 38 -0.33 -4.62 4.31
C SER A 38 0.98 -3.90 4.00
N TYR A 39 1.97 -3.97 4.91
CA TYR A 39 3.25 -3.28 4.73
C TYR A 39 4.42 -4.20 5.04
N SER A 40 5.57 -3.90 4.43
CA SER A 40 6.85 -4.51 4.78
C SER A 40 7.89 -3.42 5.04
N CYS A 41 8.79 -3.69 5.98
CA CYS A 41 9.98 -2.88 6.25
C CYS A 41 11.25 -3.53 5.70
N GLN A 42 11.12 -4.67 5.02
CA GLN A 42 12.24 -5.34 4.40
C GLN A 42 12.73 -4.53 3.19
N THR A 43 14.03 -4.55 2.95
CA THR A 43 14.58 -4.00 1.71
C THR A 43 14.21 -4.97 0.58
N ASP A 44 13.54 -4.45 -0.43
CA ASP A 44 13.15 -5.20 -1.64
C ASP A 44 14.16 -4.94 -2.76
N ASP A 45 14.52 -5.99 -3.51
CA ASP A 45 15.28 -5.89 -4.75
C ASP A 45 14.37 -6.19 -5.94
N ASN A 46 14.00 -5.13 -6.66
CA ASN A 46 13.03 -5.20 -7.75
C ASN A 46 13.52 -5.99 -8.99
N GLU A 47 14.77 -6.49 -8.98
CA GLU A 47 15.34 -7.32 -10.05
C GLU A 47 15.39 -8.81 -9.68
N THR A 48 15.07 -9.18 -8.43
CA THR A 48 15.09 -10.56 -7.95
C THR A 48 13.73 -10.98 -7.37
N ASP A 49 13.36 -12.24 -7.60
CA ASP A 49 12.14 -12.82 -7.03
C ASP A 49 12.47 -13.34 -5.62
N GLU A 50 12.19 -12.51 -4.61
CA GLU A 50 12.47 -12.78 -3.21
C GLU A 50 11.18 -12.81 -2.39
N ALA A 51 11.16 -13.64 -1.35
CA ALA A 51 10.02 -13.69 -0.43
C ALA A 51 10.06 -12.48 0.52
N ILE A 52 9.02 -11.65 0.48
CA ILE A 52 8.80 -10.54 1.41
C ILE A 52 7.69 -10.88 2.40
N GLU A 53 7.97 -10.64 3.68
CA GLU A 53 7.01 -10.73 4.77
C GLU A 53 6.25 -9.42 4.91
N PHE A 54 4.92 -9.53 5.02
CA PHE A 54 4.01 -8.41 5.21
C PHE A 54 3.35 -8.47 6.58
N PHE A 55 3.08 -7.30 7.14
CA PHE A 55 2.47 -7.10 8.44
C PHE A 55 1.29 -6.13 8.34
N GLY A 56 0.48 -6.08 9.41
CA GLY A 56 -0.57 -5.06 9.56
C GLY A 56 -1.71 -5.18 8.55
N ASP A 57 -2.14 -6.41 8.21
CA ASP A 57 -3.22 -6.65 7.27
C ASP A 57 -4.51 -5.92 7.68
N GLN A 58 -5.08 -5.17 6.73
CA GLN A 58 -6.38 -4.51 6.87
C GLN A 58 -7.22 -4.69 5.62
N ASN A 59 -8.50 -4.96 5.79
CA ASN A 59 -9.44 -4.96 4.68
C ASN A 59 -10.08 -3.57 4.52
N VAL A 60 -10.11 -3.09 3.28
CA VAL A 60 -10.69 -1.80 2.92
C VAL A 60 -11.57 -1.97 1.68
N THR A 61 -12.81 -1.52 1.79
CA THR A 61 -13.74 -1.45 0.66
C THR A 61 -13.55 -0.13 -0.08
N VAL A 62 -13.29 -0.20 -1.39
CA VAL A 62 -13.27 0.96 -2.29
C VAL A 62 -14.60 1.07 -3.00
N THR A 63 -15.28 2.21 -2.84
CA THR A 63 -16.50 2.56 -3.57
C THR A 63 -16.15 3.56 -4.68
N ALA A 64 -16.70 3.36 -5.88
CA ALA A 64 -16.43 4.26 -7.00
C ALA A 64 -16.85 5.71 -6.69
N GLY A 65 -15.90 6.64 -6.84
CA GLY A 65 -16.12 8.08 -6.62
C GLY A 65 -15.94 8.54 -5.17
N GLU A 66 -15.58 7.65 -4.25
CA GLU A 66 -15.32 7.97 -2.84
C GLU A 66 -13.85 7.72 -2.47
N THR A 67 -13.36 8.45 -1.46
CA THR A 67 -12.07 8.16 -0.84
C THR A 67 -12.28 7.17 0.30
N ALA A 68 -11.69 5.99 0.20
CA ALA A 68 -11.58 5.04 1.30
C ALA A 68 -10.26 5.25 2.05
N GLN A 69 -10.27 5.07 3.37
CA GLN A 69 -9.10 5.22 4.22
C GLN A 69 -8.97 4.01 5.15
N ALA A 70 -7.78 3.42 5.18
CA ALA A 70 -7.42 2.38 6.15
C ALA A 70 -7.17 3.01 7.53
N GLU A 71 -7.30 2.22 8.59
CA GLU A 71 -6.91 2.65 9.94
C GLU A 71 -5.39 2.80 10.05
N THR A 72 -4.94 3.58 11.03
CA THR A 72 -3.50 3.72 11.28
C THR A 72 -2.89 2.38 11.70
N ILE A 73 -1.83 1.98 11.02
CA ILE A 73 -1.10 0.75 11.36
C ILE A 73 -0.19 1.06 12.56
N PRO A 74 -0.37 0.38 13.70
CA PRO A 74 0.50 0.61 14.86
C PRO A 74 1.91 0.09 14.59
N LEU A 75 2.91 0.80 15.12
CA LEU A 75 4.28 0.29 15.14
C LEU A 75 4.31 -0.99 15.98
N THR A 76 4.63 -2.12 15.36
CA THR A 76 4.97 -3.34 16.09
C THR A 76 6.24 -3.10 16.90
N PRO A 77 6.27 -3.41 18.21
CA PRO A 77 7.42 -3.17 19.07
C PRO A 77 8.65 -4.00 18.71
#